data_AF-A0A1V3XQR1-F1
#
_entry.id   AF-A0A1V3XQR1-F1
#
_cell.length_a   1.000
_cell.length_b   1.000
_cell.length_c   1.000
_cell.angle_alpha   90.00
_cell.angle_beta   90.00
_cell.angle_gamma   90.00
#
_symmetry.space_group_name_H-M   'P 1'
#
loop_
_entity.id
_entity.type
_entity.pdbx_description
1 polymer ?
#
loop_
_entity_poly.entity_id
_entity_poly.type
_entity_poly.pdbx_seq_one_letter_code
_entity_poly.pdbx_strand_id
1 'polypeptide(L)'
;MQYADYTLWQRGNLGDVGDRDSPLAEQLRFWEDTLAGMPERLQLPTDRPYPPVADHRGASVTVDWPARLQQRVRRVAREHNATSFMVVQAALAVLLSKLTGSADVPVGFRSPGAQTRAR
;
A
#
# COMPACT_ATOMS: atom_id res chain seq x y z
N MET A 1 7.34 15.48 -21.73
CA MET A 1 7.27 14.09 -22.23
C MET A 1 5.82 13.78 -22.50
N GLN A 2 5.51 13.34 -23.70
CA GLN A 2 4.15 12.95 -24.08
C GLN A 2 3.86 11.58 -23.45
N TYR A 3 2.64 11.31 -22.99
CA TYR A 3 2.28 10.05 -22.31
C TYR A 3 2.63 8.81 -23.15
N ALA A 4 2.58 8.94 -24.49
CA ALA A 4 2.97 7.90 -25.44
C ALA A 4 4.47 7.52 -25.38
N ASP A 5 5.36 8.44 -25.05
CA ASP A 5 6.80 8.15 -24.95
C ASP A 5 7.11 7.34 -23.68
N TYR A 6 6.35 7.58 -22.60
CA TYR A 6 6.49 6.84 -21.34
C TYR A 6 6.03 5.39 -21.49
N THR A 7 4.93 5.14 -22.20
CA THR A 7 4.42 3.77 -22.40
C THR A 7 5.36 2.95 -23.30
N LEU A 8 5.99 3.58 -24.30
CA LEU A 8 6.99 2.94 -25.14
C LEU A 8 8.31 2.69 -24.40
N TRP A 9 8.78 3.65 -23.59
CA TRP A 9 9.96 3.48 -22.74
C TRP A 9 9.75 2.39 -21.67
N GLN A 10 8.56 2.38 -21.04
CA GLN A 10 8.20 1.39 -20.02
C GLN A 10 8.16 -0.03 -20.60
N ARG A 11 7.62 -0.19 -21.82
CA ARG A 11 7.62 -1.48 -22.53
C ARG A 11 9.03 -1.92 -22.97
N GLY A 12 9.86 -0.97 -23.40
CA GLY A 12 11.24 -1.25 -23.82
C GLY A 12 12.18 -1.63 -22.67
N ASN A 13 11.97 -1.07 -21.47
CA ASN A 13 12.87 -1.28 -20.32
C ASN A 13 12.42 -2.35 -19.33
N LEU A 14 11.12 -2.66 -19.24
CA LEU A 14 10.64 -3.73 -18.37
C LEU A 14 10.73 -5.10 -19.06
N GLY A 15 10.80 -5.15 -20.40
CA GLY A 15 10.81 -6.38 -21.18
C GLY A 15 9.41 -7.00 -21.32
N ASP A 16 9.38 -8.27 -21.72
CA ASP A 16 8.13 -9.03 -21.94
C ASP A 16 7.88 -10.02 -20.80
N VAL A 17 6.61 -10.20 -20.42
CA VAL A 17 6.19 -11.24 -19.47
C VAL A 17 6.51 -12.65 -19.99
N GLY A 18 6.55 -12.84 -21.31
CA GLY A 18 6.93 -14.10 -21.95
C GLY A 18 8.43 -14.44 -21.85
N ASP A 19 9.28 -13.46 -21.53
CA ASP A 19 10.70 -13.67 -21.29
C ASP A 19 10.94 -13.82 -19.78
N ARG A 20 11.34 -15.03 -19.36
CA ARG A 20 11.50 -15.39 -17.94
C ARG A 20 12.61 -14.61 -17.24
N ASP A 21 13.56 -14.08 -17.99
CA ASP A 21 14.69 -13.32 -17.47
C ASP A 21 14.45 -11.80 -17.54
N SER A 22 13.25 -11.37 -17.94
CA SER A 22 12.91 -9.95 -17.99
C SER A 22 12.68 -9.36 -16.58
N PRO A 23 13.00 -8.07 -16.36
CA PRO A 23 12.66 -7.36 -15.13
C PRO A 23 11.16 -7.38 -14.80
N LEU A 24 10.29 -7.47 -15.82
CA LEU A 24 8.85 -7.58 -15.65
C LEU A 24 8.44 -8.96 -15.11
N ALA A 25 9.00 -10.04 -15.65
CA ALA A 25 8.74 -11.39 -15.17
C ALA A 25 9.24 -11.60 -13.73
N GLU A 26 10.38 -11.00 -13.37
CA GLU A 26 10.89 -11.04 -12.00
C GLU A 26 9.97 -10.31 -11.01
N GLN A 27 9.53 -9.09 -11.34
CA GLN A 27 8.58 -8.34 -10.52
C GLN A 27 7.22 -9.03 -10.42
N LEU A 28 6.76 -9.66 -11.50
CA LEU A 28 5.51 -10.41 -11.50
C LEU A 28 5.57 -11.58 -10.53
N ARG A 29 6.60 -12.44 -10.62
CA ARG A 29 6.78 -13.56 -9.67
C ARG A 29 6.84 -13.07 -8.23
N PHE A 30 7.59 -12.00 -7.96
CA PHE A 30 7.68 -11.44 -6.62
C PHE A 30 6.30 -11.10 -6.06
N TRP A 31 5.43 -10.45 -6.84
CA TRP A 31 4.08 -10.11 -6.39
C TRP A 31 3.15 -11.31 -6.33
N GLU A 32 3.26 -12.27 -7.26
CA GLU A 32 2.51 -13.52 -7.20
C GLU A 32 2.82 -14.28 -5.91
N ASP A 33 4.10 -14.43 -5.57
CA ASP A 33 4.55 -15.10 -4.34
C ASP A 33 4.17 -14.29 -3.08
N THR A 34 4.36 -12.97 -3.10
CA THR A 34 4.08 -12.10 -1.95
C THR A 34 2.59 -12.02 -1.64
N LEU A 35 1.73 -12.10 -2.66
CA LEU A 35 0.28 -12.02 -2.51
C LEU A 35 -0.40 -13.40 -2.43
N ALA A 36 0.36 -14.48 -2.55
CA ALA A 36 -0.16 -15.84 -2.48
C ALA A 36 -0.81 -16.12 -1.12
N GLY A 37 -2.01 -16.70 -1.14
CA GLY A 37 -2.74 -17.07 0.08
C GLY A 37 -3.39 -15.90 0.82
N MET A 38 -3.35 -14.67 0.27
CA MET A 38 -4.03 -13.54 0.88
C MET A 38 -5.55 -13.74 0.89
N PRO A 39 -6.22 -13.36 2.00
CA PRO A 39 -7.66 -13.46 2.09
C PRO A 39 -8.31 -12.53 1.05
N GLU A 40 -9.29 -13.04 0.31
CA GLU A 40 -10.04 -12.23 -0.67
C GLU A 40 -10.73 -11.02 -0.02
N ARG A 41 -11.11 -11.16 1.26
CA ARG A 41 -11.81 -10.12 2.03
C ARG A 41 -11.35 -10.09 3.47
N LEU A 42 -11.06 -8.87 3.94
CA LEU A 42 -10.86 -8.59 5.34
C LEU A 42 -12.22 -8.52 6.05
N GLN A 43 -12.45 -9.39 7.03
CA GLN A 43 -13.68 -9.36 7.84
C GLN A 43 -13.60 -8.24 8.87
N LEU A 44 -13.90 -7.02 8.43
CA LEU A 44 -14.06 -5.88 9.32
C LEU A 44 -15.41 -5.98 10.05
N PRO A 45 -15.49 -5.55 11.32
CA PRO A 45 -16.76 -5.43 12.02
C PRO A 45 -17.56 -4.27 11.38
N THR A 46 -18.36 -4.58 10.37
CA THR A 46 -19.19 -3.61 9.68
C THR A 46 -20.56 -3.54 10.34
N ASP A 47 -21.07 -2.31 10.55
CA ASP A 47 -22.41 -2.10 11.12
C ASP A 47 -23.54 -2.58 10.18
N ARG A 48 -23.22 -2.81 8.90
CA ARG A 48 -24.15 -3.24 7.85
C ARG A 48 -23.52 -4.36 7.01
N PRO A 49 -24.33 -5.27 6.44
CA PRO A 49 -23.84 -6.26 5.49
C PRO A 49 -23.26 -5.59 4.25
N TYR A 50 -22.19 -6.17 3.71
CA TYR A 50 -21.51 -5.63 2.54
C TYR A 50 -22.42 -5.72 1.30
N PRO A 51 -22.68 -4.61 0.58
CA PRO A 51 -23.56 -4.62 -0.58
C PRO A 51 -22.92 -5.35 -1.77
N PRO A 52 -23.70 -6.03 -2.63
CA PRO A 52 -23.18 -6.74 -3.80
C PRO A 52 -22.62 -5.81 -4.88
N VAL A 53 -22.99 -4.53 -4.86
CA VAL A 53 -22.46 -3.48 -5.72
C VAL A 53 -22.05 -2.30 -4.85
N ALA A 54 -20.81 -1.82 -5.01
CA ALA A 54 -20.30 -0.68 -4.26
C ALA A 54 -21.02 0.61 -4.70
N ASP A 55 -21.62 1.32 -3.76
CA ASP A 55 -22.31 2.59 -4.02
C ASP A 55 -21.37 3.82 -4.06
N HIS A 56 -20.08 3.60 -3.79
CA HIS A 56 -18.99 4.60 -3.79
C HIS A 56 -19.24 5.79 -2.85
N ARG A 57 -20.17 5.66 -1.88
CA ARG A 57 -20.44 6.70 -0.89
C ARG A 57 -19.42 6.62 0.24
N GLY A 58 -18.54 7.62 0.30
CA GLY A 58 -17.57 7.79 1.37
C GLY A 58 -18.01 8.82 2.42
N ALA A 59 -17.55 8.64 3.66
CA ALA A 59 -17.59 9.66 4.69
C ALA A 59 -16.16 9.92 5.19
N SER A 60 -15.88 11.14 5.63
CA SER A 60 -14.59 11.52 6.21
C SER A 60 -14.79 11.87 7.68
N VAL A 61 -13.92 11.34 8.54
CA VAL A 61 -13.87 11.67 9.97
C VAL A 61 -12.60 12.44 10.22
N THR A 62 -12.71 13.68 10.72
CA THR A 62 -11.55 14.47 11.15
C THR A 62 -11.09 13.96 12.51
N VAL A 63 -9.80 13.68 12.63
CA VAL A 63 -9.17 13.24 13.88
C VAL A 63 -8.25 14.35 14.38
N ASP A 64 -8.44 14.77 15.62
CA ASP A 64 -7.53 15.70 16.27
C ASP A 64 -6.17 15.05 16.49
N TRP A 65 -5.12 15.75 16.06
CA TRP A 65 -3.74 15.26 16.17
C TRP A 65 -2.89 16.19 17.05
N PRO A 66 -2.83 15.94 18.37
CA PRO A 66 -2.09 16.81 19.28
C PRO A 66 -0.58 16.81 18.98
N ALA A 67 0.07 17.97 19.14
CA ALA A 67 1.52 18.10 18.95
C ALA A 67 2.35 17.11 19.80
N ARG A 68 1.88 16.80 21.02
CA ARG A 68 2.52 15.79 21.88
C ARG A 68 2.50 14.39 21.27
N LEU A 69 1.43 14.02 20.56
CA LEU A 69 1.35 12.74 19.85
C LEU A 69 2.36 12.70 18.70
N GLN A 70 2.42 13.77 17.91
CA GLN A 70 3.41 13.91 16.83
C GLN A 70 4.85 13.77 17.34
N GLN A 71 5.17 14.38 18.48
CA GLN A 71 6.50 14.25 19.09
C GLN A 71 6.82 12.82 19.51
N ARG A 72 5.85 12.11 20.11
CA ARG A 72 6.02 10.70 20.50
C ARG A 72 6.23 9.80 19.28
N VAL A 73 5.47 10.00 18.22
CA VAL A 73 5.62 9.25 16.95
C VAL A 73 7.02 9.48 16.36
N ARG A 74 7.49 10.73 16.34
CA ARG A 74 8.85 11.06 15.87
C ARG A 74 9.94 10.40 16.71
N ARG A 75 9.75 10.31 18.03
CA ARG A 75 10.70 9.63 18.91
C ARG A 75 10.79 8.13 18.60
N VAL A 76 9.65 7.46 18.53
CA VAL A 76 9.60 6.02 18.20
C VAL A 76 10.22 5.76 16.82
N ALA A 77 9.90 6.61 15.83
CA ALA A 77 10.48 6.51 14.50
C ALA A 77 12.02 6.55 14.56
N ARG A 78 12.60 7.50 15.31
CA ARG A 78 14.05 7.61 15.47
C ARG A 78 14.67 6.43 16.21
N GLU A 79 14.04 5.95 17.28
CA GLU A 79 14.51 4.80 18.07
C GLU A 79 14.62 3.52 17.23
N HIS A 80 13.76 3.36 16.22
CA HIS A 80 13.73 2.19 15.34
C HIS A 80 14.32 2.42 13.94
N ASN A 81 15.02 3.53 13.70
CA ASN A 81 15.51 3.92 12.35
C ASN A 81 14.40 3.89 11.27
N ALA A 82 13.16 4.16 11.67
CA ALA A 82 11.98 4.16 10.84
C ALA A 82 11.51 5.58 10.54
N THR A 83 10.62 5.72 9.56
CA THR A 83 9.94 7.01 9.30
C THR A 83 8.69 7.13 10.15
N SER A 84 8.24 8.36 10.45
CA SER A 84 6.94 8.55 11.13
C SER A 84 5.77 7.95 10.35
N PHE A 85 5.89 7.87 9.01
CA PHE A 85 4.93 7.18 8.16
C PHE A 85 4.86 5.69 8.48
N MET A 86 5.99 4.99 8.53
CA MET A 86 6.06 3.57 8.93
C MET A 86 5.46 3.32 10.31
N VAL A 87 5.70 4.21 11.29
CA VAL A 87 5.11 4.08 12.63
C VAL A 87 3.58 4.18 12.59
N VAL A 88 3.02 5.12 11.83
CA VAL A 88 1.57 5.27 11.67
C VAL A 88 0.98 4.08 10.91
N GLN A 89 1.66 3.58 9.88
CA GLN A 89 1.24 2.37 9.16
C GLN A 89 1.20 1.15 10.07
N ALA A 90 2.23 0.94 10.90
CA ALA A 90 2.26 -0.15 11.87
C ALA A 90 1.13 -0.02 12.89
N ALA A 91 0.87 1.20 13.40
CA ALA A 91 -0.24 1.44 14.31
C ALA A 91 -1.61 1.12 13.67
N LEU A 92 -1.80 1.48 12.39
CA LEU A 92 -3.00 1.14 11.63
C LEU A 92 -3.13 -0.38 11.43
N ALA A 93 -2.05 -1.07 11.04
CA ALA A 93 -2.05 -2.52 10.87
C ALA A 93 -2.42 -3.25 12.18
N VAL A 94 -1.85 -2.82 13.32
CA VAL A 94 -2.18 -3.35 14.65
C VAL A 94 -3.64 -3.08 15.01
N LEU A 95 -4.16 -1.88 14.71
CA LEU A 95 -5.57 -1.55 14.95
C LEU A 95 -6.49 -2.46 14.14
N LEU A 96 -6.23 -2.61 12.84
CA LEU A 96 -7.01 -3.47 11.96
C LEU A 96 -6.94 -4.93 12.41
N SER A 97 -5.75 -5.40 12.80
CA SER A 97 -5.57 -6.76 13.31
C SER A 97 -6.41 -7.03 14.57
N LYS A 98 -6.46 -6.06 15.50
CA LYS A 98 -7.31 -6.15 16.69
C LYS A 98 -8.80 -6.14 16.37
N LEU A 99 -9.22 -5.41 15.34
CA LEU A 99 -10.63 -5.33 14.95
C LEU A 99 -11.09 -6.57 14.18
N THR A 100 -10.23 -7.19 13.38
CA THR A 100 -10.55 -8.33 12.52
C THR A 100 -10.23 -9.67 13.17
N GLY A 101 -9.42 -9.68 14.23
CA GLY A 101 -8.89 -10.89 14.84
C GLY A 101 -7.85 -11.63 13.98
N SER A 102 -7.42 -11.03 12.86
CA SER A 102 -6.44 -11.60 11.93
C SER A 102 -5.12 -10.85 11.98
N ALA A 103 -3.99 -11.56 11.90
CA ALA A 103 -2.67 -10.96 11.80
C ALA A 103 -2.33 -10.49 10.37
N ASP A 104 -2.98 -11.05 9.36
CA ASP A 104 -2.75 -10.74 7.94
C ASP A 104 -3.78 -9.71 7.45
N VAL A 105 -3.32 -8.46 7.35
CA VAL A 105 -4.13 -7.34 6.89
C VAL A 105 -3.45 -6.68 5.68
N PRO A 106 -3.97 -6.90 4.45
CA PRO A 106 -3.53 -6.17 3.28
C PRO A 106 -3.81 -4.67 3.47
N VAL A 107 -2.79 -3.82 3.34
CA VAL A 107 -3.00 -2.36 3.29
C VAL A 107 -2.26 -1.79 2.08
N GLY A 108 -3.01 -1.25 1.14
CA GLY A 108 -2.46 -0.56 -0.03
C GLY A 108 -2.06 0.87 0.32
N PHE A 109 -0.89 1.29 -0.15
CA PHE A 109 -0.42 2.67 -0.03
C PHE A 109 -0.04 3.23 -1.40
N ARG A 110 -0.34 4.51 -1.61
CA ARG A 110 0.07 5.22 -2.83
C ARG A 110 1.50 5.72 -2.66
N SER A 111 2.43 5.20 -3.46
CA SER A 111 3.75 5.82 -3.64
C SER A 111 3.71 6.84 -4.78
N PRO A 112 4.42 7.98 -4.69
CA PRO A 112 4.69 8.81 -5.84
C PRO A 112 5.40 7.96 -6.92
N GLY A 113 4.97 8.06 -8.18
CA GLY A 113 5.67 7.41 -9.29
C GLY A 113 7.11 7.92 -9.38
N ALA A 114 8.06 7.04 -9.73
CA ALA A 114 9.45 7.42 -9.89
C ALA A 114 9.57 8.53 -10.94
N GLN A 115 10.04 9.71 -10.53
CA GLN A 115 10.34 10.78 -11.47
C GLN A 115 11.64 10.42 -12.18
N THR A 116 11.55 9.88 -13.39
CA THR A 116 12.71 9.74 -14.27
C THR A 116 13.25 11.14 -14.56
N ARG A 117 14.33 11.54 -13.89
CA ARG A 117 15.09 12.74 -14.27
C ARG A 117 15.71 12.46 -15.63
N ALA A 118 15.10 13.00 -16.69
CA ALA A 118 15.80 13.17 -17.95
C ALA A 118 17.02 14.06 -17.69
N ARG A 119 18.20 13.53 -17.99
CA ARG A 119 19.39 14.33 -18.29
C ARG A 119 19.49 14.47 -19.81
#